data_AF-H1LXR1-F1
#
_entry.id   AF-H1LXR1-F1
#
_cell.length_a   1.000
_cell.length_b   1.000
_cell.length_c   1.000
_cell.angle_alpha   90.00
_cell.angle_beta   90.00
_cell.angle_gamma   90.00
#
_symmetry.space_group_name_H-M   'P 1'
#
loop_
_entity.id
_entity.type
_entity.pdbx_description
1 polymer ?
#
loop_
_entity_poly.entity_id
_entity_poly.type
_entity_poly.pdbx_seq_one_letter_code
_entity_poly.pdbx_strand_id
1 'polypeptide(L)'
;ELHPLVGQSGAGMLGVAYDTEAKTFDNYDLISIPTNKSGTFSHSNVLVEYVYRRKDAGSVKVNHIEAGTGEVLHSPSVLDGSRKLGLPYSTNSENINFYD
;
A
#
# COMPACT_ATOMS: atom_id res chain seq x y z
N GLU A 1 4.25 -3.90 5.66
CA GLU A 1 5.03 -3.76 6.90
C GLU A 1 4.36 -2.70 7.74
N LEU A 2 4.07 -2.97 9.02
CA LEU A 2 3.66 -1.92 9.95
C LEU A 2 4.94 -1.30 10.47
N HIS A 3 5.16 -0.02 10.18
CA HIS A 3 6.32 0.68 10.72
C HIS A 3 6.09 0.89 12.22
N PRO A 4 7.11 0.62 13.06
CA PRO A 4 6.97 0.79 14.50
C PRO A 4 6.60 2.24 14.83
N LEU A 5 5.69 2.41 15.78
CA LEU A 5 5.34 3.71 16.33
C LEU A 5 6.60 4.35 16.89
N VAL A 6 7.04 5.46 16.29
CA VAL A 6 8.14 6.25 16.85
C VAL A 6 7.55 7.12 17.97
N GLY A 7 7.61 6.63 19.20
CA GLY A 7 7.35 7.45 20.38
C GLY A 7 8.60 8.26 20.74
N GLN A 8 8.53 9.59 20.69
CA GLN A 8 9.53 10.44 21.35
C GLN A 8 9.13 10.64 22.81
N SER A 9 10.08 10.50 23.74
CA SER A 9 9.83 10.82 25.16
C SER A 9 9.79 12.34 25.35
N GLY A 10 8.73 12.87 25.97
CA GLY A 10 8.56 14.30 26.26
C GLY A 10 9.18 14.76 27.59
N ALA A 11 9.91 13.91 28.32
CA ALA A 11 10.47 14.26 29.61
C ALA A 11 11.49 15.41 29.47
N GLY A 12 11.26 16.51 30.20
CA GLY A 12 12.11 17.70 30.14
C GLY A 12 11.89 18.60 28.91
N MET A 13 10.91 18.29 28.07
CA MET A 13 10.67 19.02 26.82
C MET A 13 9.57 20.09 26.93
N LEU A 14 8.99 20.32 28.11
CA LEU A 14 7.89 21.30 28.28
C LEU A 14 8.30 22.68 27.74
N GLY A 15 7.51 23.22 26.80
CA GLY A 15 7.79 24.51 26.17
C GLY A 15 8.79 24.46 25.01
N VAL A 16 9.39 23.30 24.71
CA VAL A 16 10.29 23.10 23.56
C VAL A 16 9.46 22.86 22.29
N ALA A 17 9.89 23.44 21.18
CA ALA A 17 9.27 23.18 19.88
C ALA A 17 9.57 21.76 19.40
N TYR A 18 8.59 21.11 18.79
CA TYR A 18 8.77 19.87 18.06
C TYR A 18 8.44 20.08 16.59
N ASP A 19 9.12 19.32 15.72
CA ASP A 19 8.77 19.15 14.32
C ASP A 19 8.99 17.68 13.96
N THR A 20 8.18 17.18 13.04
CA THR A 20 8.24 15.79 12.61
C THR A 20 8.22 15.74 11.09
N GLU A 21 8.83 14.69 10.55
CA GLU A 21 8.90 14.48 9.11
C GLU A 21 8.18 13.19 8.72
N ALA A 22 7.58 13.21 7.54
CA ALA A 22 7.05 12.01 6.93
C ALA A 22 8.20 11.06 6.57
N LYS A 23 7.95 9.76 6.71
CA LYS A 23 8.87 8.72 6.23
C LYS A 23 8.52 8.34 4.81
N THR A 24 9.50 7.82 4.10
CA THR A 24 9.28 7.19 2.78
C THR A 24 9.23 5.68 2.95
N PHE A 25 8.24 5.06 2.32
CA PHE A 25 8.06 3.62 2.31
C PHE A 25 7.94 3.13 0.88
N ASP A 26 8.66 2.06 0.55
CA ASP A 26 8.57 1.45 -0.77
C ASP A 26 7.13 1.01 -1.05
N ASN A 27 6.68 1.29 -2.27
CA ASN A 27 5.33 0.98 -2.75
C ASN A 27 4.18 1.78 -2.10
N TYR A 28 4.46 2.87 -1.38
CA TYR A 28 3.41 3.75 -0.82
C TYR A 28 3.59 5.21 -1.27
N ASP A 29 2.47 5.91 -1.38
CA ASP A 29 2.37 7.37 -1.50
C ASP A 29 1.90 7.97 -0.17
N LEU A 30 2.46 9.13 0.19
CA LEU A 30 1.94 9.96 1.27
C LEU A 30 0.67 10.68 0.79
N ILE A 31 -0.43 10.48 1.51
CA ILE A 31 -1.75 11.03 1.13
C ILE A 31 -2.14 12.20 2.02
N SER A 32 -1.71 12.21 3.29
CA SER A 32 -2.01 13.30 4.21
C SER A 32 -0.85 13.59 5.14
N ILE A 33 -0.52 14.88 5.23
CA ILE A 33 0.39 15.43 6.23
C ILE A 33 -0.49 16.05 7.33
N PRO A 34 -0.31 15.65 8.59
CA PRO A 34 -1.11 16.21 9.67
C PRO A 34 -0.72 17.66 9.93
N THR A 35 -1.72 18.50 10.24
CA THR A 35 -1.50 19.93 10.52
C THR A 35 -0.75 20.17 11.83
N ASN A 36 -0.78 19.21 12.76
CA ASN A 36 -0.08 19.27 14.04
C ASN A 36 1.32 18.64 14.00
N LYS A 37 1.91 18.43 12.81
CA LYS A 37 3.26 17.85 12.65
C LYS A 37 4.37 18.63 13.38
N SER A 38 4.13 19.91 13.62
CA SER A 38 4.98 20.82 14.35
C SER A 38 4.17 21.54 15.42
N GLY A 39 4.80 21.87 16.55
CA GLY A 39 4.14 22.55 17.66
C GLY A 39 5.06 22.74 18.83
N THR A 40 4.50 22.86 20.03
CA THR A 40 5.26 22.99 21.28
C THR A 40 4.81 21.92 22.25
N PHE A 41 5.76 21.25 22.90
CA PHE A 41 5.47 20.25 23.91
C PHE A 41 4.72 20.89 25.08
N SER A 42 3.64 20.23 25.48
CA SER A 42 2.76 20.63 26.59
C SER A 42 2.65 19.50 27.60
N HIS A 43 1.86 19.68 28.65
CA HIS A 43 1.54 18.61 29.60
C HIS A 43 0.69 17.49 28.98
N SER A 44 0.11 17.71 27.80
CA SER A 44 -0.71 16.74 27.08
C SER A 44 0.13 15.95 26.07
N ASN A 45 -0.18 14.66 25.95
CA ASN A 45 0.37 13.83 24.87
C ASN A 45 -0.14 14.34 23.51
N VAL A 46 0.75 14.32 22.52
CA VAL A 46 0.44 14.67 21.14
C VAL A 46 0.60 13.44 20.27
N LEU A 47 -0.42 13.15 19.46
CA LEU A 47 -0.39 12.14 18.41
C LEU A 47 -0.28 12.84 17.05
N VAL A 48 0.73 12.46 16.27
CA VAL A 48 0.97 12.98 14.92
C VAL A 48 0.86 11.82 13.94
N GLU A 49 -0.16 11.84 13.07
CA GLU A 49 -0.46 10.74 12.16
C GLU A 49 -0.28 11.15 10.70
N TYR A 50 0.64 10.47 10.02
CA TYR A 50 0.82 10.55 8.57
C TYR A 50 0.04 9.43 7.90
N VAL A 51 -0.75 9.77 6.88
CA VAL A 51 -1.58 8.78 6.18
C VAL A 51 -0.94 8.42 4.85
N TYR A 52 -0.74 7.13 4.61
CA TYR A 52 -0.15 6.59 3.39
C TYR A 52 -1.12 5.67 2.68
N ARG A 53 -1.00 5.57 1.35
CA ARG A 53 -1.75 4.62 0.52
C ARG A 53 -0.77 3.83 -0.32
N ARG A 54 -0.99 2.51 -0.40
CA ARG A 54 -0.19 1.65 -1.27
C ARG A 54 -0.43 2.05 -2.73
N LYS A 55 0.65 2.13 -3.50
CA LYS A 55 0.65 2.41 -4.93
C LYS A 55 -0.06 1.31 -5.71
N ASP A 56 -0.54 1.66 -6.88
CA ASP A 56 -1.15 0.72 -7.80
C ASP A 56 -0.08 -0.12 -8.50
N ALA A 57 -0.35 -1.41 -8.63
CA ALA A 57 0.36 -2.30 -9.54
C ALA A 57 -0.33 -2.31 -10.90
N GLY A 58 0.35 -2.83 -11.93
CA GLY A 58 -0.36 -3.27 -13.12
C GLY A 58 -1.33 -4.40 -12.78
N SER A 59 -2.52 -4.37 -13.38
CA SER A 59 -3.47 -5.49 -13.27
C SER A 59 -2.96 -6.71 -14.02
N VAL A 60 -3.29 -7.90 -13.52
CA VAL A 60 -2.95 -9.17 -14.18
C VAL A 60 -4.14 -9.63 -14.98
N LYS A 61 -3.95 -9.85 -16.28
CA LYS A 61 -4.96 -10.42 -17.17
C LYS A 61 -4.63 -11.89 -17.44
N VAL A 62 -5.58 -12.77 -17.15
CA VAL A 62 -5.45 -14.20 -17.42
C VAL A 62 -6.32 -14.53 -18.63
N ASN A 63 -5.68 -15.07 -19.67
CA ASN A 63 -6.36 -15.63 -20.83
C ASN A 63 -6.09 -17.13 -20.85
N HIS A 64 -7.12 -17.91 -21.18
CA HIS A 64 -6.98 -19.31 -21.54
C HIS A 64 -7.19 -19.40 -23.04
N ILE A 65 -6.16 -19.83 -23.76
CA ILE A 65 -6.13 -19.83 -25.22
C ILE A 65 -5.85 -21.22 -25.77
N GLU A 66 -6.40 -21.51 -26.94
CA GLU A 66 -6.05 -22.72 -27.68
C GLU A 66 -4.64 -22.61 -28.24
N ALA A 67 -3.84 -23.66 -28.03
CA ALA A 67 -2.52 -23.77 -28.62
C ALA A 67 -2.63 -23.91 -30.15
N GLY A 68 -2.01 -22.99 -30.89
CA GLY A 68 -1.92 -23.02 -32.35
C GLY A 68 -2.79 -21.97 -33.05
N THR A 69 -4.02 -21.75 -32.59
CA THR A 69 -4.90 -20.70 -33.12
C THR A 69 -4.81 -19.41 -32.32
N GLY A 70 -4.52 -19.50 -31.01
CA GLY A 70 -4.59 -18.36 -30.10
C GLY A 70 -6.02 -17.93 -29.76
N GLU A 71 -7.03 -18.73 -30.13
CA GLU A 71 -8.43 -18.46 -29.81
C GLU A 71 -8.66 -18.46 -28.30
N VAL A 72 -9.45 -17.51 -27.81
CA VAL A 72 -9.79 -17.41 -26.38
C VAL A 72 -10.88 -18.42 -26.06
N LEU A 73 -10.52 -19.41 -25.23
CA LEU A 73 -11.39 -20.53 -24.87
C LEU A 73 -12.33 -20.23 -23.71
N HIS A 74 -12.02 -19.19 -22.93
CA HIS A 74 -12.81 -18.78 -21.79
C HIS A 74 -12.72 -17.27 -21.58
N SER A 75 -13.77 -16.68 -21.01
CA SER A 75 -13.79 -15.27 -20.62
C SER A 75 -12.53 -14.91 -19.81
N PRO A 76 -11.74 -13.91 -20.25
CA PRO A 76 -10.58 -13.47 -19.51
C PRO A 76 -10.95 -12.98 -18.11
N SER A 77 -10.10 -13.31 -17.13
CA SER A 77 -10.20 -12.75 -15.79
C SER A 77 -9.15 -11.67 -15.57
N VAL A 78 -9.47 -10.70 -14.72
CA VAL A 78 -8.57 -9.61 -14.36
C VAL A 78 -8.44 -9.55 -12.86
N LEU A 79 -7.20 -9.66 -12.37
CA LEU A 79 -6.87 -9.35 -10.99
C LEU A 79 -6.48 -7.88 -10.94
N ASP A 80 -7.31 -7.08 -10.29
CA ASP A 80 -7.10 -5.64 -10.14
C ASP A 80 -5.81 -5.37 -9.36
N GLY A 81 -4.91 -4.60 -9.96
CA GLY A 81 -3.64 -4.16 -9.37
C GLY A 81 -3.77 -2.96 -8.42
N SER A 82 -4.96 -2.38 -8.30
CA SER A 82 -5.20 -1.21 -7.45
C SER A 82 -4.74 -1.45 -6.01
N ARG A 83 -3.83 -0.60 -5.54
CA ARG A 83 -3.22 -0.66 -4.20
C ARG A 83 -2.52 -1.98 -3.89
N LYS A 84 -1.94 -2.66 -4.90
CA LYS A 84 -1.23 -3.95 -4.73
C LYS A 84 0.24 -3.92 -5.14
N LEU A 85 0.85 -2.75 -5.35
CA LEU A 85 2.27 -2.70 -5.74
C LEU A 85 3.16 -3.41 -4.72
N GLY A 86 4.04 -4.28 -5.23
CA GLY A 86 4.94 -5.11 -4.44
C GLY A 86 4.29 -6.31 -3.71
N LEU A 87 2.98 -6.55 -3.85
CA LEU A 87 2.34 -7.76 -3.33
C LEU A 87 2.45 -8.92 -4.33
N PRO A 88 2.63 -10.16 -3.87
CA PRO A 88 2.54 -11.32 -4.73
C PRO A 88 1.08 -11.52 -5.20
N TYR A 89 0.93 -12.09 -6.39
CA TYR A 89 -0.36 -12.58 -6.89
C TYR A 89 -0.22 -14.05 -7.28
N SER A 90 -1.34 -14.75 -7.31
CA SER A 90 -1.44 -16.12 -7.81
C SER A 90 -2.70 -16.25 -8.66
N THR A 91 -2.63 -17.12 -9.66
CA THR A 91 -3.73 -17.45 -10.57
C THR A 91 -3.83 -18.97 -10.64
N ASN A 92 -5.04 -19.50 -10.72
CA ASN A 92 -5.25 -20.93 -10.94
C ASN A 92 -5.49 -21.19 -12.43
N SER A 93 -5.15 -22.39 -12.89
CA SER A 93 -5.62 -22.90 -14.17
C SER A 93 -7.11 -23.20 -14.10
N GLU A 94 -7.83 -22.98 -15.20
CA GLU A 94 -9.23 -23.38 -15.35
C GLU A 94 -9.36 -24.73 -16.04
N ASN A 95 -10.33 -25.54 -15.65
CA ASN A 95 -10.69 -26.74 -16.39
C ASN A 95 -11.66 -26.34 -17.52
N ILE A 96 -11.22 -26.44 -18.76
CA ILE A 96 -12.01 -26.09 -19.93
C ILE A 96 -12.37 -27.38 -20.65
N ASN A 97 -13.68 -27.65 -20.76
CA ASN A 97 -14.16 -28.86 -21.42
C ASN A 97 -13.54 -29.00 -22.83
N PHE A 98 -13.07 -30.21 -23.16
CA PHE A 98 -12.44 -30.58 -24.43
C PHE A 98 -11.01 -30.04 -24.66
N TYR A 99 -10.39 -29.43 -23.64
CA TYR A 99 -9.00 -28.98 -23.68
C TYR A 99 -8.22 -29.53 -22.47
N ASP A 100 -6.99 -29.97 -22.71
CA ASP A 100 -6.07 -30.57 -21.72
C ASP A 100 -5.07 -29.56 -21.13
#